data_AF-A0A9D6Q5A0-F1
#
_entry.id   AF-A0A9D6Q5A0-F1
#
_cell.length_a   1.000
_cell.length_b   1.000
_cell.length_c   1.000
_cell.angle_alpha   90.00
_cell.angle_beta   90.00
_cell.angle_gamma   90.00
#
_symmetry.space_group_name_H-M   'P 1'
#
loop_
_entity.id
_entity.type
_entity.pdbx_description
1 polymer ?
#
loop_
_entity_poly.entity_id
_entity_poly.type
_entity_poly.pdbx_seq_one_letter_code
_entity_poly.pdbx_strand_id
1 'polypeptide(L)'
;MIIGSHPHVLQPVSLVVKNDGAVVPVIYSLGNLVSNQSRYYVWGVSHEDVGRTRDSAILRFKIKKVRQGDLSSTMIAELYFIPLWGYNNTLLYEKKMEKMLTIYPSPIYEEMERIEKEIERIKGIEEKAGLLKKLLTEYEMLRARLEIIKNTIGEDYIATEAVRAGK
;
A
#
# COMPACT_ATOMS: atom_id res chain seq x y z
N MET A 1 12.42 0.10 -17.71
CA MET A 1 11.24 0.10 -16.84
C MET A 1 10.16 0.92 -17.50
N ILE A 2 8.91 0.51 -17.39
CA ILE A 2 7.73 1.25 -17.85
C ILE A 2 6.83 1.49 -16.63
N ILE A 3 6.38 2.73 -16.44
CA ILE A 3 5.47 3.12 -15.36
C ILE A 3 4.26 3.82 -15.99
N GLY A 4 3.09 3.22 -15.85
CA GLY A 4 1.79 3.83 -16.13
C GLY A 4 1.16 4.43 -14.88
N SER A 5 0.13 5.25 -15.08
CA SER A 5 -0.51 6.05 -14.02
C SER A 5 -2.04 5.89 -13.93
N HIS A 6 -2.68 5.31 -14.93
CA HIS A 6 -4.13 5.10 -15.00
C HIS A 6 -4.38 3.65 -15.46
N PRO A 7 -5.32 2.91 -14.85
CA PRO A 7 -6.48 3.34 -14.05
C PRO A 7 -6.19 3.71 -12.59
N HIS A 8 -7.14 4.35 -11.91
CA HIS A 8 -7.07 4.70 -10.48
C HIS A 8 -7.19 3.50 -9.51
N VAL A 9 -6.82 2.31 -9.98
CA VAL A 9 -6.78 1.07 -9.21
C VAL A 9 -5.40 0.47 -9.37
N LEU A 10 -4.92 -0.19 -8.33
CA LEU A 10 -3.67 -0.93 -8.37
C LEU A 10 -3.76 -2.04 -9.43
N GLN A 11 -2.71 -2.23 -10.21
CA GLN A 11 -2.64 -3.26 -11.24
C GLN A 11 -1.41 -4.16 -11.09
N PRO A 12 -1.44 -5.36 -11.68
CA PRO A 12 -0.32 -6.27 -11.63
C PRO A 12 0.97 -5.70 -12.20
N VAL A 13 2.09 -6.25 -11.74
CA VAL A 13 3.41 -5.97 -12.29
C VAL A 13 3.76 -7.08 -13.27
N SER A 14 4.33 -6.72 -14.41
CA SER A 14 4.77 -7.69 -15.43
C SER A 14 6.25 -7.56 -15.73
N LEU A 15 6.92 -8.68 -15.99
CA LEU A 15 8.30 -8.71 -16.44
C LEU A 15 8.34 -9.06 -17.93
N VAL A 16 8.89 -8.15 -18.73
CA VAL A 16 9.11 -8.37 -20.16
C VAL A 16 10.59 -8.67 -20.39
N VAL A 17 10.89 -9.81 -21.00
CA VAL A 17 12.25 -10.18 -21.39
C VAL A 17 12.50 -9.69 -22.82
N LYS A 18 13.54 -8.87 -22.99
CA LYS A 18 13.98 -8.42 -24.31
C LYS A 18 14.79 -9.50 -25.04
N ASN A 19 14.99 -9.31 -26.34
CA ASN A 19 15.81 -10.19 -27.18
C ASN A 19 17.27 -10.31 -26.71
N ASP A 20 17.79 -9.31 -25.99
CA ASP A 20 19.14 -9.30 -25.40
C ASP A 20 19.18 -9.93 -23.98
N GLY A 21 18.07 -10.52 -23.52
CA GLY A 21 17.93 -11.11 -22.19
C GLY A 21 17.65 -10.10 -21.07
N ALA A 22 17.60 -8.79 -21.36
CA ALA A 22 17.33 -7.80 -20.33
C ALA A 22 15.86 -7.87 -19.86
N VAL A 23 15.66 -7.89 -18.54
CA VAL A 23 14.34 -7.88 -17.91
C VAL A 23 13.85 -6.46 -17.71
N VAL A 24 12.63 -6.18 -18.16
CA VAL A 24 11.96 -4.88 -18.05
C VAL A 24 10.72 -5.01 -17.19
N PRO A 25 10.70 -4.44 -15.97
CA PRO A 25 9.47 -4.35 -15.20
C PRO A 25 8.52 -3.32 -15.83
N VAL A 26 7.26 -3.72 -15.92
CA VAL A 26 6.12 -2.95 -16.40
C VAL A 26 5.14 -2.81 -15.24
N ILE A 27 4.98 -1.58 -14.76
CA ILE A 27 4.06 -1.22 -13.70
C ILE A 27 2.91 -0.47 -14.36
N TYR A 28 1.75 -1.10 -14.54
CA TYR A 28 0.64 -0.49 -15.29
C TYR A 28 -0.03 0.65 -14.51
N SER A 29 -0.28 0.45 -13.22
CA SER A 29 -0.77 1.49 -12.31
C SER A 29 -0.41 1.18 -10.86
N LEU A 30 -0.06 2.23 -10.12
CA LEU A 30 0.24 2.20 -8.68
C LEU A 30 -1.00 2.50 -7.80
N GLY A 31 -2.18 2.63 -8.40
CA GLY A 31 -3.40 3.00 -7.71
C GLY A 31 -3.54 4.52 -7.51
N ASN A 32 -4.24 4.90 -6.44
CA ASN A 32 -4.68 6.28 -6.21
C ASN A 32 -4.17 6.83 -4.87
N LEU A 33 -2.94 7.36 -4.89
CA LEU A 33 -2.19 7.77 -3.67
C LEU A 33 -2.93 8.81 -2.79
N VAL A 34 -3.69 9.73 -3.41
CA VAL A 34 -4.49 10.74 -2.70
C VAL A 34 -5.82 10.87 -3.44
N SER A 35 -6.89 10.31 -2.87
CA SER A 35 -8.17 10.21 -3.56
C SER A 35 -9.38 10.51 -2.70
N ASN A 36 -10.39 11.10 -3.33
CA ASN A 36 -11.75 11.18 -2.80
C ASN A 36 -12.68 10.09 -3.37
N GLN A 37 -12.15 9.15 -4.18
CA GLN A 37 -12.91 8.00 -4.65
C GLN A 37 -13.24 7.08 -3.48
N SER A 38 -14.44 6.53 -3.51
CA SER A 38 -14.94 5.64 -2.46
C SER A 38 -14.87 6.27 -1.06
N ARG A 39 -15.01 7.60 -0.92
CA ARG A 39 -14.94 8.33 0.36
C ARG A 39 -15.95 7.88 1.43
N TYR A 40 -17.00 7.17 1.02
CA TYR A 40 -18.01 6.55 1.88
C TYR A 40 -17.82 5.05 2.08
N TYR A 41 -16.69 4.48 1.66
CA TYR A 41 -16.36 3.08 1.90
C TYR A 41 -16.33 2.77 3.40
N VAL A 42 -17.03 1.70 3.79
CA VAL A 42 -17.07 1.15 5.14
C VAL A 42 -16.76 -0.34 5.06
N TRP A 43 -15.69 -0.79 5.73
CA TRP A 43 -15.35 -2.21 5.84
C TRP A 43 -16.58 -2.99 6.33
N GLY A 44 -17.05 -3.94 5.52
CA GLY A 44 -18.00 -4.96 5.97
C GLY A 44 -19.43 -4.62 5.68
N VAL A 45 -19.61 -3.43 5.11
CA VAL A 45 -20.87 -2.93 4.64
C VAL A 45 -20.76 -2.65 3.15
N SER A 46 -19.68 -1.98 2.72
CA SER A 46 -19.41 -1.74 1.30
C SER A 46 -18.90 -2.99 0.60
N HIS A 47 -19.25 -3.16 -0.67
CA HIS A 47 -18.68 -4.21 -1.52
C HIS A 47 -17.15 -4.05 -1.65
N GLU A 48 -16.40 -5.16 -1.67
CA GLU A 48 -14.93 -5.14 -1.67
C GLU A 48 -14.38 -4.25 -2.78
N ASP A 49 -14.86 -4.44 -4.01
CA ASP A 49 -14.40 -3.73 -5.22
C ASP A 49 -14.38 -2.21 -5.08
N VAL A 50 -15.27 -1.65 -4.25
CA VAL A 50 -15.32 -0.20 -3.97
C VAL A 50 -14.05 0.24 -3.24
N GLY A 51 -13.49 -0.60 -2.36
CA GLY A 51 -12.24 -0.36 -1.65
C GLY A 51 -11.00 -0.37 -2.54
N ARG A 52 -11.04 -1.00 -3.73
CA ARG A 52 -9.85 -1.12 -4.61
C ARG A 52 -9.29 0.21 -5.09
N THR A 53 -10.13 1.25 -5.19
CA THR A 53 -9.66 2.61 -5.54
C THR A 53 -8.88 3.28 -4.39
N ARG A 54 -8.81 2.65 -3.22
CA ARG A 54 -8.02 3.09 -2.07
C ARG A 54 -6.77 2.23 -1.85
N ASP A 55 -6.63 1.10 -2.54
CA ASP A 55 -5.36 0.38 -2.56
C ASP A 55 -4.36 1.12 -3.43
N SER A 56 -3.14 1.25 -2.95
CA SER A 56 -2.05 1.85 -3.70
C SER A 56 -0.72 1.25 -3.31
N ALA A 57 0.33 1.58 -4.05
CA ALA A 57 1.68 1.23 -3.66
C ALA A 57 2.69 2.33 -4.01
N ILE A 58 3.73 2.46 -3.19
CA ILE A 58 4.93 3.22 -3.57
C ILE A 58 5.92 2.23 -4.17
N LEU A 59 6.30 2.46 -5.43
CA LEU A 59 7.41 1.75 -6.07
C LEU A 59 8.74 2.32 -5.57
N ARG A 60 9.60 1.46 -5.03
CA ARG A 60 10.99 1.77 -4.70
C ARG A 60 11.92 0.90 -5.54
N PHE A 61 12.92 1.53 -6.13
CA PHE A 61 13.89 0.84 -6.97
C PHE A 61 15.26 1.49 -6.88
N LYS A 62 16.28 0.70 -7.20
CA LYS A 62 17.68 1.15 -7.27
C LYS A 62 18.23 0.84 -8.64
N ILE A 63 18.89 1.83 -9.23
CA ILE A 63 19.55 1.69 -10.52
C ILE A 63 21.06 1.61 -10.29
N LYS A 64 21.72 0.64 -10.93
CA LYS A 64 23.17 0.53 -10.99
C LYS A 64 23.64 0.78 -12.42
N LYS A 65 24.61 1.67 -12.58
CA LYS A 65 25.32 1.88 -13.84
C LYS A 65 26.68 1.18 -13.77
N VAL A 66 26.98 0.32 -14.73
CA VAL A 66 28.28 -0.37 -14.84
C VAL A 66 28.98 0.17 -16.07
N ARG A 67 30.26 0.50 -15.95
CA ARG A 67 31.10 0.98 -17.06
C ARG A 67 32.30 0.04 -17.23
N GLN A 68 32.55 -0.40 -18.45
CA GLN A 68 33.74 -1.17 -18.85
C GLN A 68 34.34 -0.51 -20.10
N GLY A 69 35.43 0.24 -19.92
CA GLY A 69 35.98 1.08 -20.99
C GLY A 69 34.95 2.11 -21.51
N ASP A 70 34.69 2.06 -22.81
CA ASP A 70 33.70 2.90 -23.47
C ASP A 70 32.27 2.35 -23.41
N LEU A 71 32.11 1.10 -22.96
CA LEU A 71 30.79 0.48 -22.78
C LEU A 71 30.19 0.89 -21.44
N SER A 72 28.89 1.22 -21.45
CA SER A 72 28.11 1.41 -20.21
C SER A 72 26.79 0.66 -20.28
N SER A 73 26.42 0.03 -19.17
CA SER A 73 25.13 -0.64 -18.99
C SER A 73 24.43 -0.10 -17.75
N THR A 74 23.10 -0.14 -17.77
CA THR A 74 22.22 0.31 -16.67
C THR A 74 21.30 -0.84 -16.32
N MET A 75 21.25 -1.21 -15.04
CA MET A 75 20.42 -2.31 -14.54
C MET A 75 19.62 -1.87 -13.30
N ILE A 76 18.50 -2.52 -13.07
CA ILE A 76 17.72 -2.38 -11.84
C ILE A 76 18.32 -3.37 -10.83
N ALA A 77 18.93 -2.86 -9.77
CA ALA A 77 19.58 -3.65 -8.73
C ALA A 77 18.58 -4.12 -7.66
N GLU A 78 17.57 -3.30 -7.38
CA GLU A 78 16.52 -3.58 -6.39
C GLU A 78 15.21 -3.01 -6.93
N LEU A 79 14.10 -3.70 -6.67
CA LEU A 79 12.74 -3.26 -7.00
C LEU A 79 11.75 -3.88 -6.02
N TYR A 80 10.97 -3.05 -5.34
CA TYR A 80 9.92 -3.50 -4.44
C TYR A 80 8.84 -2.43 -4.26
N PHE A 81 7.72 -2.83 -3.67
CA PHE A 81 6.54 -2.01 -3.45
C PHE A 81 6.21 -1.92 -1.97
N ILE A 82 5.91 -0.70 -1.52
CA ILE A 82 5.38 -0.44 -0.18
C ILE A 82 3.86 -0.34 -0.32
N PRO A 83 3.09 -1.28 0.26
CA PRO A 83 1.64 -1.29 0.15
C PRO A 83 1.02 -0.16 0.96
N LEU A 84 0.06 0.54 0.36
CA LEU A 84 -0.62 1.68 0.94
C LEU A 84 -2.14 1.47 0.97
N TRP A 85 -2.77 2.05 1.98
CA TRP A 85 -4.21 2.24 2.06
C TRP A 85 -4.57 3.73 2.05
N GLY A 86 -5.52 4.13 1.22
CA GLY A 86 -6.08 5.48 1.19
C GLY A 86 -6.98 5.73 2.40
N TYR A 87 -6.41 6.27 3.48
CA TYR A 87 -7.19 6.74 4.60
C TYR A 87 -8.04 7.93 4.16
N ASN A 88 -9.33 7.88 4.48
CA ASN A 88 -10.27 8.95 4.20
C ASN A 88 -11.44 8.86 5.18
N ASN A 89 -11.56 9.89 6.03
CA ASN A 89 -12.57 9.99 7.09
C ASN A 89 -13.81 10.81 6.70
N THR A 90 -14.05 11.06 5.40
CA THR A 90 -15.14 11.94 4.94
C THR A 90 -16.49 11.60 5.57
N LEU A 91 -16.84 10.31 5.66
CA LEU A 91 -18.10 9.87 6.26
C LEU A 91 -18.24 10.30 7.74
N LEU A 92 -17.15 10.22 8.52
CA LEU A 92 -17.14 10.59 9.94
C LEU A 92 -17.17 12.11 10.10
N TYR A 93 -16.46 12.84 9.23
CA TYR A 93 -16.48 14.29 9.18
C TYR A 93 -17.87 14.85 8.86
N GLU A 94 -18.54 14.32 7.82
CA GLU A 94 -19.89 14.75 7.43
C GLU A 94 -20.92 14.47 8.53
N LYS A 95 -20.79 13.33 9.23
CA LYS A 95 -21.62 12.99 10.39
C LYS A 95 -21.28 13.77 11.67
N LYS A 96 -20.35 14.72 11.60
CA LYS A 96 -19.87 15.53 12.75
C LYS A 96 -19.28 14.70 13.88
N MET A 97 -18.81 13.48 13.59
CA MET A 97 -18.12 12.61 14.54
C MET A 97 -16.62 12.92 14.62
N GLU A 98 -16.05 13.47 13.55
CA GLU A 98 -14.68 13.99 13.53
C GLU A 98 -14.65 15.46 13.14
N LYS A 99 -13.74 16.24 13.75
CA LYS A 99 -13.69 17.70 13.61
C LYS A 99 -12.93 18.16 12.36
N MET A 100 -12.04 17.32 11.83
CA MET A 100 -11.16 17.65 10.71
C MET A 100 -11.31 16.59 9.61
N LEU A 101 -11.43 17.04 8.36
CA LEU A 101 -11.33 16.17 7.21
C LEU A 101 -9.86 15.79 7.01
N THR A 102 -9.58 14.51 6.94
CA THR A 102 -8.24 13.94 6.84
C THR A 102 -8.22 12.86 5.77
N ILE A 103 -7.37 13.06 4.78
CA ILE A 103 -7.16 12.14 3.65
C ILE A 103 -5.67 12.01 3.43
N TYR A 104 -5.12 10.81 3.52
CA TYR A 104 -3.70 10.55 3.30
C TYR A 104 -3.43 9.09 2.89
N PRO A 105 -2.34 8.81 2.16
CA PRO A 105 -1.84 7.46 1.98
C PRO A 105 -1.22 6.94 3.27
N SER A 106 -1.69 5.80 3.75
CA SER A 106 -1.21 5.13 4.96
C SER A 106 -0.42 3.87 4.57
N PRO A 107 0.90 3.82 4.84
CA PRO A 107 1.68 2.59 4.73
C PRO A 107 1.12 1.49 5.61
N ILE A 108 0.68 0.39 5.00
CA ILE A 108 -0.14 -0.61 5.68
C ILE A 108 0.63 -1.27 6.81
N TYR A 109 1.90 -1.60 6.60
CA TYR A 109 2.68 -2.28 7.63
C TYR A 109 2.94 -1.40 8.85
N GLU A 110 3.35 -0.16 8.64
CA GLU A 110 3.62 0.82 9.70
C GLU A 110 2.35 1.12 10.50
N GLU A 111 1.21 1.19 9.82
CA GLU A 111 -0.08 1.42 10.46
C GLU A 111 -0.55 0.20 11.27
N MET A 112 -0.36 -1.01 10.75
CA MET A 112 -0.60 -2.25 11.49
C MET A 112 0.27 -2.33 12.75
N GLU A 113 1.58 -2.05 12.65
CA GLU A 113 2.49 -2.01 13.80
C GLU A 113 2.08 -0.95 14.84
N ARG A 114 1.61 0.23 14.38
CA ARG A 114 1.09 1.29 15.26
C ARG A 114 -0.16 0.82 16.00
N ILE A 115 -1.09 0.17 15.30
CA ILE A 115 -2.34 -0.34 15.86
C ILE A 115 -2.07 -1.47 16.85
N GLU A 116 -1.17 -2.40 16.54
CA GLU A 116 -0.77 -3.48 17.46
C GLU A 116 -0.23 -2.93 18.78
N LYS A 117 0.71 -1.97 18.72
CA LYS A 117 1.25 -1.30 19.91
C LYS A 117 0.16 -0.63 20.73
N GLU A 118 -0.81 -0.02 20.08
CA GLU A 118 -1.92 0.63 20.77
C GLU A 118 -2.89 -0.38 21.40
N ILE A 119 -3.21 -1.47 20.70
CA ILE A 119 -4.01 -2.60 21.23
C ILE A 119 -3.34 -3.15 22.49
N GLU A 120 -2.04 -3.42 22.43
CA GLU A 120 -1.26 -3.92 23.56
C GLU A 120 -1.25 -2.96 24.75
N ARG A 121 -1.27 -1.65 24.49
CA ARG A 121 -1.32 -0.62 25.54
C ARG A 121 -2.68 -0.55 26.25
N ILE A 122 -3.77 -0.85 25.54
CA ILE A 122 -5.13 -0.62 26.05
C ILE A 122 -5.90 -1.90 26.38
N LYS A 123 -5.39 -3.08 26.00
CA LYS A 123 -6.03 -4.36 26.29
C LYS A 123 -6.24 -4.52 27.80
N GLY A 124 -7.44 -4.94 28.19
CA GLY A 124 -7.84 -5.10 29.59
C GLY A 124 -8.27 -3.83 30.32
N ILE A 125 -8.25 -2.65 29.67
CA ILE A 125 -8.81 -1.42 30.23
C ILE A 125 -10.29 -1.32 29.82
N GLU A 126 -11.20 -1.54 30.77
CA GLU A 126 -12.65 -1.61 30.52
C GLU A 126 -13.19 -0.34 29.86
N GLU A 127 -12.76 0.84 30.32
CA GLU A 127 -13.22 2.12 29.77
C GLU A 127 -12.79 2.31 28.29
N LYS A 128 -11.81 1.54 27.82
CA LYS A 128 -11.30 1.59 26.45
C LYS A 128 -11.83 0.47 25.56
N ALA A 129 -12.77 -0.37 26.02
CA ALA A 129 -13.31 -1.49 25.24
C ALA A 129 -13.85 -1.07 23.85
N GLY A 130 -14.50 0.10 23.76
CA GLY A 130 -14.99 0.63 22.49
C GLY A 130 -13.86 0.99 21.51
N LEU A 131 -12.79 1.62 21.99
CA LEU A 131 -11.61 1.94 21.18
C LEU A 131 -10.88 0.66 20.75
N LEU A 132 -10.73 -0.30 21.66
CA LEU A 132 -10.12 -1.59 21.37
C LEU A 132 -10.84 -2.31 20.22
N LYS A 133 -12.17 -2.35 20.26
CA LYS A 133 -12.97 -2.94 19.16
C LYS A 133 -12.74 -2.22 17.83
N LYS A 134 -12.65 -0.89 17.83
CA LYS A 134 -12.37 -0.11 16.62
C LYS A 134 -11.00 -0.44 16.03
N LEU A 135 -9.97 -0.50 16.87
CA LEU A 135 -8.60 -0.81 16.45
C LEU A 135 -8.47 -2.24 15.91
N LEU A 136 -9.11 -3.22 16.54
CA LEU A 136 -9.13 -4.60 16.04
C LEU A 136 -9.78 -4.69 14.65
N THR A 137 -10.91 -4.01 14.47
CA THR A 137 -11.60 -3.94 13.16
C THR A 137 -10.73 -3.28 12.09
N GLU A 138 -10.03 -2.20 12.45
CA GLU A 138 -9.11 -1.50 11.55
C GLU A 138 -7.88 -2.35 11.20
N TYR A 139 -7.34 -3.09 12.17
CA TYR A 139 -6.24 -4.03 11.93
C TYR A 139 -6.64 -5.15 10.95
N GLU A 140 -7.80 -5.76 11.16
CA GLU A 140 -8.34 -6.80 10.27
C GLU A 140 -8.58 -6.26 8.85
N MET A 141 -9.01 -5.00 8.72
CA MET A 141 -9.10 -4.29 7.45
C MET A 141 -7.77 -4.23 6.72
N LEU A 142 -6.77 -3.67 7.38
CA LEU A 142 -5.47 -3.44 6.79
C LEU A 142 -4.81 -4.76 6.40
N ARG A 143 -4.97 -5.80 7.23
CA ARG A 143 -4.53 -7.16 6.91
C ARG A 143 -5.22 -7.70 5.66
N ALA A 144 -6.55 -7.57 5.55
CA ALA A 144 -7.28 -8.03 4.37
C ALA A 144 -6.87 -7.27 3.10
N ARG A 145 -6.67 -5.94 3.18
CA ARG A 145 -6.19 -5.14 2.05
C ARG A 145 -4.77 -5.51 1.65
N LEU A 146 -3.90 -5.78 2.62
CA LEU A 146 -2.53 -6.22 2.36
C LEU A 146 -2.50 -7.49 1.49
N GLU A 147 -3.34 -8.47 1.81
CA GLU A 147 -3.43 -9.72 1.04
C GLU A 147 -3.95 -9.48 -0.38
N ILE A 148 -4.91 -8.57 -0.58
CA ILE A 148 -5.37 -8.18 -1.92
C ILE A 148 -4.23 -7.52 -2.71
N ILE A 149 -3.49 -6.60 -2.09
CA ILE A 149 -2.37 -5.90 -2.73
C ILE A 149 -1.25 -6.88 -3.11
N LYS A 150 -0.89 -7.79 -2.20
CA LYS A 150 0.08 -8.87 -2.45
C LYS A 150 -0.33 -9.74 -3.65
N ASN A 151 -1.59 -10.18 -3.69
CA ASN A 151 -2.11 -10.97 -4.79
C ASN A 151 -2.15 -10.19 -6.12
N THR A 152 -2.31 -8.86 -6.05
CA THR A 152 -2.32 -8.00 -7.24
C THR A 152 -0.91 -7.79 -7.79
N ILE A 153 0.02 -7.35 -6.95
CA ILE A 153 1.39 -6.98 -7.36
C ILE A 153 2.28 -8.21 -7.57
N GLY A 154 2.07 -9.26 -6.76
CA GLY A 154 2.97 -10.39 -6.57
C GLY A 154 3.75 -10.26 -5.26
N GLU A 155 3.67 -11.28 -4.41
CA GLU A 155 4.29 -11.29 -3.06
C GLU A 155 5.80 -11.03 -3.09
N ASP A 156 6.49 -11.56 -4.10
CA ASP A 156 7.94 -11.43 -4.27
C ASP A 156 8.41 -9.97 -4.44
N TYR A 157 7.50 -9.07 -4.81
CA TYR A 157 7.81 -7.66 -5.01
C TYR A 157 7.39 -6.79 -3.82
N ILE A 158 6.74 -7.32 -2.79
CA ILE A 158 6.34 -6.54 -1.62
C ILE A 158 7.53 -6.36 -0.68
N ALA A 159 7.69 -5.14 -0.14
CA ALA A 159 8.74 -4.84 0.84
C ALA A 159 8.65 -5.78 2.04
N THR A 160 9.66 -6.63 2.22
CA THR A 160 9.77 -7.49 3.41
C THR A 160 10.17 -6.66 4.64
N GLU A 161 10.00 -7.22 5.85
CA GLU A 161 10.44 -6.54 7.08
C GLU A 161 11.92 -6.15 7.04
N ALA A 162 12.77 -7.03 6.47
CA ALA A 162 14.20 -6.79 6.34
C ALA A 162 14.51 -5.56 5.44
N VAL A 163 13.73 -5.38 4.38
CA VAL A 163 13.86 -4.24 3.44
C VAL A 163 13.28 -2.95 4.05
N ARG A 164 12.23 -3.05 4.87
CA ARG A 164 11.63 -1.90 5.59
C ARG A 164 12.56 -1.36 6.69
N ALA A 165 13.32 -2.23 7.37
CA ALA A 165 14.24 -1.85 8.44
C ALA A 165 15.55 -1.17 7.98
N GLY A 166 15.77 -1.00 6.67
CA GLY A 166 16.93 -0.27 6.13
C GLY A 166 18.27 -0.98 6.30
N LYS A 167 18.30 -2.31 6.19
CA LYS A 167 19.55 -3.08 6.02
C LYS A 167 19.84 -3.33 4.54
#